data_AF-A0A920TJ86-F1
#
_entry.id   AF-A0A920TJ86-F1
#
_cell.length_a   1.000
_cell.length_b   1.000
_cell.length_c   1.000
_cell.angle_alpha   90.00
_cell.angle_beta   90.00
_cell.angle_gamma   90.00
#
_symmetry.space_group_name_H-M   'P 1'
#
loop_
_entity.id
_entity.type
_entity.pdbx_description
1 polymer ?
#
loop_
_entity_poly.entity_id
_entity_poly.type
_entity_poly.pdbx_seq_one_letter_code
_entity_poly.pdbx_strand_id
1 'polypeptide(L)'
;MAKHFNWIQRIPELEKAGKSFAIATVIDTVAPTSAKPMAKAIITVDGKLEGWIGGGCSQDIIIEEALKCINTGKSVLIRLSPNELNDETHSFKKNFLMACESEGTLEFHLEPVLPMKKLLIYGTTPSAETLANMGKLLNYDIVVMGNNADKLSLLDGINTRNKFESIEGALYAIVATQGKGDMRSIQSAISSDPET
;
A
#
# COMPACT_ATOMS: atom_id res chain seq x y z
N MET A 1 23.45 -19.33 -9.40
CA MET A 1 22.87 -18.57 -10.53
C MET A 1 21.83 -17.64 -9.93
N ALA A 2 22.08 -16.33 -9.88
CA ALA A 2 21.14 -15.39 -9.26
C ALA A 2 19.82 -15.45 -10.05
N LYS A 3 18.74 -15.88 -9.39
CA LYS A 3 17.41 -15.86 -9.99
C LYS A 3 17.13 -14.42 -10.41
N HIS A 4 16.87 -14.21 -11.69
CA HIS A 4 16.38 -12.94 -12.18
C HIS A 4 15.08 -12.62 -11.43
N PHE A 5 15.12 -11.61 -10.56
CA PHE A 5 13.94 -11.17 -9.82
C PHE A 5 13.02 -10.43 -10.76
N ASN A 6 11.87 -11.04 -11.07
CA ASN A 6 10.84 -10.42 -11.88
C ASN A 6 9.84 -9.67 -10.99
N TRP A 7 10.17 -8.41 -10.70
CA TRP A 7 9.34 -7.54 -9.87
C TRP A 7 7.93 -7.32 -10.46
N ILE A 8 7.78 -7.36 -11.79
CA ILE A 8 6.49 -7.20 -12.48
C ILE A 8 5.54 -8.34 -12.15
N GLN A 9 6.06 -9.58 -12.05
CA GLN A 9 5.24 -10.74 -11.65
C GLN A 9 4.98 -10.77 -10.14
N ARG A 10 5.90 -10.24 -9.34
CA ARG A 10 5.80 -10.24 -7.89
C ARG A 10 4.74 -9.27 -7.36
N ILE A 11 4.57 -8.10 -7.99
CA ILE A 11 3.59 -7.09 -7.58
C ILE A 11 2.15 -7.67 -7.51
N PRO A 12 1.61 -8.30 -8.56
CA PRO A 12 0.26 -8.87 -8.52
C PRO A 12 0.08 -9.95 -7.44
N GLU A 13 1.13 -10.69 -7.08
CA GLU A 13 1.05 -11.68 -5.99
C GLU A 13 0.85 -11.01 -4.64
N LEU A 14 1.58 -9.92 -4.38
CA LEU A 14 1.46 -9.15 -3.14
C LEU A 14 0.14 -8.39 -3.07
N GLU A 15 -0.29 -7.78 -4.17
CA GLU A 15 -1.59 -7.08 -4.27
C GLU A 15 -2.76 -8.05 -4.04
N LYS A 16 -2.76 -9.22 -4.67
CA LYS A 16 -3.80 -10.25 -4.44
C LYS A 16 -3.80 -10.78 -3.02
N ALA A 17 -2.64 -10.81 -2.38
CA ALA A 17 -2.52 -11.19 -0.97
C ALA A 17 -2.89 -10.05 -0.01
N GLY A 18 -3.26 -8.87 -0.51
CA GLY A 18 -3.57 -7.70 0.32
C GLY A 18 -2.39 -7.17 1.12
N LYS A 19 -1.15 -7.47 0.69
CA LYS A 19 0.06 -7.09 1.43
C LYS A 19 0.57 -5.74 0.94
N SER A 20 0.77 -4.80 1.87
CA SER A 20 1.49 -3.56 1.60
C SER A 20 2.97 -3.82 1.34
N PHE A 21 3.58 -3.03 0.48
CA PHE A 21 5.02 -3.06 0.20
C PHE A 21 5.46 -1.72 -0.39
N ALA A 22 6.76 -1.50 -0.52
CA ALA A 22 7.33 -0.37 -1.24
C ALA A 22 8.16 -0.85 -2.42
N ILE A 23 8.18 -0.07 -3.49
CA ILE A 23 9.09 -0.24 -4.60
C ILE A 23 10.24 0.76 -4.41
N ALA A 24 11.46 0.26 -4.27
CA ALA A 24 12.66 1.06 -4.34
C ALA A 24 13.20 1.03 -5.78
N THR A 25 13.39 2.21 -6.36
CA THR A 25 14.01 2.38 -7.68
C THR A 25 15.24 3.27 -7.56
N VAL A 26 16.40 2.80 -8.02
CA VAL A 26 17.58 3.64 -8.19
C VAL A 26 17.31 4.59 -9.36
N ILE A 27 17.21 5.89 -9.09
CA ILE A 27 16.86 6.90 -10.12
C ILE A 27 18.10 7.61 -10.68
N ASP A 28 19.16 7.74 -9.88
CA ASP A 28 20.42 8.34 -10.31
C ASP A 28 21.61 7.76 -9.54
N THR A 29 22.79 7.85 -10.14
CA THR A 29 24.03 7.34 -9.59
C THR A 29 25.22 8.21 -9.98
N VAL A 30 26.07 8.55 -9.02
CA VAL A 30 27.41 9.11 -9.26
C VAL A 30 28.44 8.06 -8.87
N ALA A 31 29.37 7.76 -9.78
CA ALA A 31 30.41 6.78 -9.57
C ALA A 31 31.36 7.20 -8.41
N PRO A 32 31.96 6.24 -7.69
CA PRO A 32 31.85 4.78 -7.87
C PRO A 32 30.62 4.17 -7.16
N THR A 33 29.86 3.33 -7.87
CA THR A 33 28.76 2.56 -7.26
C THR A 33 28.57 1.19 -7.93
N SER A 34 28.06 0.22 -7.15
CA SER A 34 27.66 -1.11 -7.63
C SER A 34 26.24 -1.15 -8.19
N ALA A 35 25.40 -0.16 -7.87
CA ALA A 35 24.06 -0.07 -8.41
C ALA A 35 24.09 0.61 -9.79
N LYS A 36 23.10 0.30 -10.62
CA LYS A 36 22.86 0.99 -11.88
C LYS A 36 21.53 1.74 -11.79
N PRO A 37 21.38 2.87 -12.50
CA PRO A 37 20.08 3.48 -12.69
C PRO A 37 19.05 2.44 -13.17
N MET A 38 17.82 2.59 -12.70
CA MET A 38 16.68 1.70 -12.92
C MET A 38 16.78 0.31 -12.28
N ALA A 39 17.79 0.04 -11.44
CA ALA A 39 17.76 -1.11 -10.55
C ALA A 39 16.59 -0.98 -9.56
N LYS A 40 15.90 -2.10 -9.29
CA LYS A 40 14.66 -2.13 -8.51
C LYS A 40 14.68 -3.24 -7.46
N ALA A 41 14.04 -2.96 -6.33
CA ALA A 41 13.68 -3.94 -5.33
C ALA A 41 12.28 -3.66 -4.77
N ILE A 42 11.63 -4.72 -4.28
CA ILE A 42 10.42 -4.65 -3.46
C ILE A 42 10.85 -4.80 -2.00
N ILE A 43 10.35 -3.96 -1.12
CA ILE A 43 10.53 -4.05 0.33
C ILE A 43 9.16 -4.34 0.95
N THR A 44 9.03 -5.49 1.61
CA THR A 44 7.79 -5.88 2.30
C THR A 44 7.76 -5.36 3.74
N VAL A 45 6.57 -5.37 4.36
CA VAL A 45 6.35 -4.87 5.74
C VAL A 45 7.21 -5.54 6.82
N ASP A 46 7.72 -6.74 6.56
CA ASP A 46 8.66 -7.47 7.42
C ASP A 46 10.13 -7.05 7.20
N GLY A 47 10.37 -6.01 6.38
CA GLY A 47 11.70 -5.49 6.07
C GLY A 47 12.47 -6.30 5.04
N LYS A 48 11.87 -7.34 4.44
CA LYS A 48 12.55 -8.16 3.44
C LYS A 48 12.69 -7.41 2.12
N LEU A 49 13.93 -7.33 1.62
CA LEU A 49 14.27 -6.77 0.32
C LEU A 49 14.35 -7.87 -0.75
N GLU A 50 13.46 -7.81 -1.73
CA GLU A 50 13.41 -8.71 -2.89
C GLU A 50 13.83 -7.94 -4.15
N GLY A 51 14.98 -8.29 -4.73
CA GLY A 51 15.54 -7.59 -5.90
C GLY A 51 16.93 -7.06 -5.63
N TRP A 52 17.32 -6.00 -6.34
CA TRP A 52 18.66 -5.41 -6.19
C TRP A 52 18.64 -3.91 -6.41
N ILE A 53 19.24 -3.18 -5.46
CA ILE A 53 19.37 -1.72 -5.48
C ILE A 53 20.80 -1.25 -5.16
N GLY A 54 21.77 -2.16 -5.18
CA GLY A 54 23.17 -1.91 -4.78
C GLY A 54 23.64 -2.77 -3.61
N GLY A 55 24.91 -2.59 -3.26
CA GLY A 55 25.58 -3.27 -2.14
C GLY A 55 25.06 -2.87 -0.75
N GLY A 56 25.56 -3.53 0.30
CA GLY A 56 24.99 -3.47 1.66
C GLY A 56 24.95 -2.08 2.31
N CYS A 57 25.90 -1.19 2.00
CA CYS A 57 25.98 0.14 2.63
C CYS A 57 24.72 1.01 2.48
N SER A 58 23.90 0.78 1.45
CA SER A 58 22.65 1.52 1.23
C SER A 58 21.40 0.79 1.72
N GLN A 59 21.46 -0.53 1.94
CA GLN A 59 20.27 -1.35 2.09
C GLN A 59 19.50 -1.03 3.38
N ASP A 60 20.20 -0.87 4.51
CA ASP A 60 19.54 -0.65 5.81
C ASP A 60 18.74 0.67 5.83
N ILE A 61 19.35 1.76 5.34
CA ILE A 61 18.68 3.06 5.23
C ILE A 61 17.47 2.97 4.31
N ILE A 62 17.60 2.28 3.17
CA ILE A 62 16.49 2.14 2.22
C ILE A 62 15.37 1.26 2.77
N ILE A 63 15.68 0.20 3.51
CA ILE A 63 14.67 -0.63 4.17
C ILE A 63 13.93 0.20 5.23
N GLU A 64 14.65 0.94 6.08
CA GLU A 64 14.04 1.78 7.11
C GLU A 64 13.11 2.85 6.51
N GLU A 65 13.58 3.57 5.49
CA GLU A 65 12.79 4.61 4.82
C GLU A 65 11.65 4.01 3.99
N ALA A 66 11.80 2.81 3.45
CA ALA A 66 10.72 2.09 2.79
C ALA A 66 9.61 1.70 3.77
N LEU A 67 9.94 1.25 4.99
CA LEU A 67 8.95 0.95 6.02
C LEU A 67 8.19 2.22 6.44
N LYS A 68 8.88 3.36 6.60
CA LYS A 68 8.23 4.66 6.84
C LYS A 68 7.33 5.07 5.66
N CYS A 69 7.78 4.86 4.43
CA CYS A 69 7.02 5.14 3.20
C CYS A 69 5.72 4.32 3.17
N ILE A 70 5.77 3.02 3.49
CA ILE A 70 4.58 2.15 3.60
C ILE A 70 3.62 2.67 4.67
N ASN A 71 4.12 2.93 5.87
CA ASN A 71 3.27 3.35 7.01
C ASN A 71 2.60 4.71 6.78
N THR A 72 3.31 5.64 6.13
CA THR A 72 2.77 6.99 5.86
C THR A 72 1.95 7.06 4.58
N GLY A 73 2.09 6.08 3.68
CA GLY A 73 1.51 6.10 2.34
C GLY A 73 2.06 7.23 1.45
N LYS A 74 3.22 7.80 1.80
CA LYS A 74 3.84 8.92 1.07
C LYS A 74 5.15 8.49 0.44
N SER A 75 5.28 8.73 -0.86
CA SER A 75 6.54 8.53 -1.58
C SER A 75 7.63 9.48 -1.08
N VAL A 76 8.88 9.03 -1.18
CA VAL A 76 10.05 9.79 -0.75
C VAL A 76 11.22 9.60 -1.72
N LEU A 77 11.98 10.67 -1.95
CA LEU A 77 13.27 10.62 -2.62
C LEU A 77 14.38 10.54 -1.58
N ILE A 78 15.30 9.60 -1.76
CA ILE A 78 16.43 9.40 -0.85
C ILE A 78 17.71 9.64 -1.63
N ARG A 79 18.59 10.51 -1.12
CA ARG A 79 19.95 10.66 -1.62
C ARG A 79 20.92 10.18 -0.55
N LEU A 80 21.78 9.24 -0.93
CA LEU A 80 22.89 8.76 -0.11
C LEU A 80 24.18 9.31 -0.71
N SER A 81 24.89 10.18 0.02
CA SER A 81 26.15 10.77 -0.42
C SER A 81 27.20 10.79 0.69
N PRO A 82 28.51 10.77 0.36
CA PRO A 82 29.59 10.89 1.34
C PRO A 82 29.71 12.31 1.91
N ASN A 83 29.16 13.30 1.20
CA ASN A 83 29.14 14.69 1.65
C ASN A 83 27.80 14.99 2.30
N GLU A 84 27.83 15.69 3.45
CA GLU A 84 26.63 16.27 4.04
C GLU A 84 26.07 17.34 3.11
N LEU A 85 24.83 17.15 2.70
CA LEU A 85 24.07 18.10 1.90
C LEU A 85 22.87 18.55 2.73
N ASN A 86 23.00 19.71 3.37
CA ASN A 86 21.86 20.40 3.98
C ASN A 86 21.09 21.13 2.89
N ASP A 87 20.27 20.38 2.17
CA ASP A 87 19.27 20.93 1.27
C ASP A 87 17.88 20.75 1.88
N GLU A 88 17.50 21.69 2.76
CA GLU A 88 16.19 21.72 3.41
C GLU A 88 15.07 22.24 2.49
N THR A 89 15.39 22.57 1.22
CA THR A 89 14.42 23.20 0.31
C THR A 89 13.42 22.22 -0.31
N HIS A 90 13.65 20.90 -0.17
CA HIS A 90 12.84 19.86 -0.77
C HIS A 90 12.00 19.08 0.26
N SER A 91 10.68 19.24 0.22
CA SER A 91 9.75 18.65 1.21
C SER A 91 9.68 17.12 1.22
N PHE A 92 10.08 16.45 0.14
CA PHE A 92 10.01 14.99 -0.02
C PHE A 92 11.37 14.34 -0.34
N LYS A 93 12.47 15.12 -0.35
CA LYS A 93 13.83 14.60 -0.53
C LYS A 93 14.53 14.53 0.82
N LYS A 94 15.10 13.39 1.14
CA LYS A 94 15.93 13.19 2.33
C LYS A 94 17.34 12.87 1.91
N ASN A 95 18.31 13.60 2.48
CA ASN A 95 19.72 13.34 2.28
C ASN A 95 20.24 12.58 3.51
N PHE A 96 20.97 11.49 3.27
CA PHE A 96 21.66 10.76 4.32
C PHE A 96 23.14 10.70 4.01
N LEU A 97 23.92 10.84 5.07
CA LEU A 97 25.35 10.62 5.01
C LEU A 97 25.60 9.11 4.86
N MET A 98 26.30 8.73 3.79
CA MET A 98 26.66 7.34 3.55
C MET A 98 28.04 7.07 4.17
N ALA A 99 28.10 6.16 5.14
CA ALA A 99 29.34 5.80 5.85
C ALA A 99 30.25 4.81 5.08
N CYS A 100 29.97 4.58 3.80
CA CYS A 100 30.73 3.65 2.96
C CYS A 100 31.96 4.36 2.37
N GLU A 101 33.12 3.70 2.29
CA GLU A 101 34.33 4.29 1.67
C GLU A 101 34.20 4.55 0.15
N SER A 102 33.09 4.15 -0.47
CA SER A 102 32.78 4.55 -1.83
C SER A 102 32.40 6.03 -1.86
N GLU A 103 33.20 6.87 -2.51
CA GLU A 103 32.89 8.29 -2.77
C GLU A 103 31.67 8.52 -3.70
N GLY A 104 30.94 7.46 -4.05
CA GLY A 104 29.79 7.52 -4.94
C GLY A 104 28.53 8.05 -4.26
N THR A 105 27.59 8.49 -5.08
CA THR A 105 26.27 8.94 -4.63
C THR A 105 25.20 8.06 -5.26
N LEU A 106 24.16 7.75 -4.50
CA LEU A 106 22.98 7.03 -4.97
C LEU A 106 21.72 7.84 -4.68
N GLU A 107 20.83 7.94 -5.67
CA GLU A 107 19.48 8.46 -5.46
C GLU A 107 18.44 7.37 -5.70
N PHE A 108 17.45 7.33 -4.82
CA PHE A 108 16.36 6.37 -4.85
C PHE A 108 15.01 7.09 -4.83
N HIS A 109 14.05 6.54 -5.56
CA HIS A 109 12.64 6.81 -5.38
C HIS A 109 11.98 5.63 -4.68
N LEU A 110 11.36 5.89 -3.53
CA LEU A 110 10.58 4.92 -2.78
C LEU A 110 9.10 5.25 -2.94
N GLU A 111 8.33 4.30 -3.46
CA GLU A 111 6.90 4.43 -3.70
C GLU A 111 6.13 3.34 -2.94
N PRO A 112 5.12 3.69 -2.12
CA PRO A 112 4.35 2.70 -1.39
C PRO A 112 3.23 2.15 -2.29
N VAL A 113 3.05 0.84 -2.27
CA VAL A 113 1.91 0.15 -2.86
C VAL A 113 1.07 -0.39 -1.72
N LEU A 114 -0.10 0.21 -1.53
CA LEU A 114 -1.04 -0.12 -0.47
C LEU A 114 -2.23 -0.89 -1.06
N PRO A 115 -2.75 -1.91 -0.35
CA PRO A 115 -3.93 -2.61 -0.79
C PRO A 115 -5.12 -1.64 -0.91
N MET A 116 -6.02 -1.91 -1.86
CA MET A 116 -7.28 -1.18 -1.93
C MET A 116 -8.02 -1.34 -0.60
N LYS A 117 -8.53 -0.22 -0.09
CA LYS A 117 -9.24 -0.24 1.18
C LYS A 117 -10.57 -0.94 1.00
N LYS A 118 -10.83 -1.97 1.80
CA LYS A 118 -12.13 -2.63 1.86
C LYS A 118 -13.14 -1.77 2.60
N LEU A 119 -14.29 -1.52 1.98
CA LEU A 119 -15.41 -0.79 2.53
C LEU A 119 -16.63 -1.72 2.64
N LEU A 120 -17.05 -1.99 3.87
CA LEU A 120 -18.26 -2.76 4.16
C LEU A 120 -19.44 -1.80 4.28
N ILE A 121 -20.52 -2.08 3.56
CA ILE A 121 -21.76 -1.30 3.62
C ILE A 121 -22.88 -2.24 4.08
N TYR A 122 -23.37 -2.06 5.30
CA TYR A 122 -24.47 -2.82 5.84
C TYR A 122 -25.79 -2.07 5.59
N GLY A 123 -26.65 -2.61 4.74
CA GLY A 123 -27.94 -2.04 4.38
C GLY A 123 -28.17 -2.07 2.87
N THR A 124 -29.45 -2.16 2.48
CA THR A 124 -29.88 -2.23 1.08
C THR A 124 -30.82 -1.08 0.71
N THR A 125 -30.57 0.08 1.32
CA THR A 125 -31.34 1.31 1.07
C THR A 125 -30.82 2.01 -0.20
N PRO A 126 -31.60 2.88 -0.84
CA PRO A 126 -31.12 3.69 -1.97
C PRO A 126 -29.86 4.51 -1.65
N SER A 127 -29.73 4.94 -0.38
CA SER A 127 -28.52 5.62 0.10
C SER A 127 -27.30 4.68 0.14
N ALA A 128 -27.48 3.43 0.59
CA ALA A 128 -26.42 2.42 0.59
C ALA A 128 -25.99 2.04 -0.84
N GLU A 129 -26.94 1.92 -1.77
CA GLU A 129 -26.66 1.68 -3.20
C GLU A 129 -25.86 2.83 -3.81
N THR A 130 -26.29 4.07 -3.60
CA THR A 130 -25.59 5.27 -4.11
C THR A 130 -24.17 5.34 -3.55
N LEU A 131 -24.01 5.12 -2.24
CA LEU A 131 -22.73 5.10 -1.57
C LEU A 131 -21.80 4.02 -2.11
N ALA A 132 -22.31 2.81 -2.38
CA ALA A 132 -21.54 1.73 -2.95
C ALA A 132 -21.02 2.09 -4.35
N ASN A 133 -21.87 2.66 -5.20
CA ASN A 133 -21.46 3.11 -6.53
C ASN A 133 -20.43 4.25 -6.48
N MET A 134 -20.61 5.22 -5.57
CA MET A 134 -19.61 6.27 -5.36
C MET A 134 -18.28 5.72 -4.85
N GLY A 135 -18.30 4.79 -3.89
CA GLY A 135 -17.08 4.19 -3.37
C GLY A 135 -16.31 3.43 -4.46
N LYS A 136 -17.01 2.80 -5.41
CA LYS A 136 -16.37 2.09 -6.53
C LYS A 136 -15.60 3.06 -7.43
N LEU A 137 -16.17 4.25 -7.68
CA LEU A 137 -15.49 5.33 -8.41
C LEU A 137 -14.28 5.88 -7.67
N LEU A 138 -14.28 5.78 -6.34
CA LEU A 138 -13.15 6.14 -5.47
C LEU A 138 -12.15 4.99 -5.23
N ASN A 139 -12.28 3.90 -5.99
CA ASN A 139 -11.39 2.74 -5.98
C ASN A 139 -11.33 1.99 -4.62
N TYR A 140 -12.46 1.94 -3.90
CA TYR A 140 -12.63 1.03 -2.76
C TYR A 140 -12.99 -0.39 -3.24
N ASP A 141 -12.55 -1.41 -2.50
CA ASP A 141 -13.08 -2.76 -2.62
C ASP A 141 -14.35 -2.88 -1.76
N ILE A 142 -15.51 -3.04 -2.39
CA ILE A 142 -16.80 -2.83 -1.72
C ILE A 142 -17.53 -4.14 -1.55
N VAL A 143 -18.06 -4.34 -0.34
CA VAL A 143 -19.02 -5.41 -0.04
C VAL A 143 -20.28 -4.80 0.55
N VAL A 144 -21.40 -4.92 -0.17
CA VAL A 144 -22.73 -4.51 0.32
C VAL A 144 -23.44 -5.71 0.94
N MET A 145 -23.94 -5.55 2.16
CA MET A 145 -24.56 -6.61 2.93
C MET A 145 -25.98 -6.27 3.35
N GLY A 146 -26.90 -7.20 3.19
CA GLY A 146 -28.27 -7.08 3.70
C GLY A 146 -29.28 -7.80 2.84
N ASN A 147 -30.54 -7.82 3.29
CA ASN A 147 -31.58 -8.55 2.57
C ASN A 147 -31.81 -7.95 1.18
N ASN A 148 -31.80 -8.80 0.14
CA ASN A 148 -31.89 -8.42 -1.27
C ASN A 148 -30.74 -7.51 -1.76
N ALA A 149 -29.53 -7.65 -1.22
CA ALA A 149 -28.37 -6.87 -1.69
C ALA A 149 -28.05 -7.18 -3.17
N ASP A 150 -28.33 -8.39 -3.62
CA ASP A 150 -28.19 -8.84 -5.01
C ASP A 150 -29.16 -8.16 -6.00
N LYS A 151 -30.20 -7.47 -5.50
CA LYS A 151 -31.19 -6.77 -6.33
C LYS A 151 -30.90 -5.28 -6.51
N LEU A 152 -29.83 -4.77 -5.89
CA LEU A 152 -29.43 -3.37 -6.00
C LEU A 152 -28.85 -3.09 -7.39
N SER A 153 -29.01 -1.86 -7.88
CA SER A 153 -28.42 -1.41 -9.14
C SER A 153 -26.97 -0.95 -8.91
N LEU A 154 -26.05 -1.90 -8.87
CA LEU A 154 -24.64 -1.70 -8.54
C LEU A 154 -23.73 -1.73 -9.77
N LEU A 155 -22.65 -0.94 -9.75
CA LEU A 155 -21.57 -0.99 -10.73
C LEU A 155 -20.82 -2.33 -10.69
N ASP A 156 -20.22 -2.72 -11.82
CA ASP A 156 -19.45 -3.96 -11.94
C ASP A 156 -18.29 -4.03 -10.93
N GLY A 157 -18.12 -5.23 -10.34
CA GLY A 157 -17.07 -5.50 -9.36
C GLY A 157 -17.36 -4.98 -7.96
N ILE A 158 -18.61 -4.59 -7.65
CA ILE A 158 -19.10 -4.47 -6.27
C ILE A 158 -19.62 -5.84 -5.82
N ASN A 159 -19.14 -6.31 -4.66
CA ASN A 159 -19.56 -7.61 -4.11
C ASN A 159 -20.83 -7.44 -3.26
N THR A 160 -21.70 -8.45 -3.26
CA THR A 160 -22.92 -8.46 -2.43
C THR A 160 -22.99 -9.70 -1.55
N ARG A 161 -23.63 -9.54 -0.38
CA ARG A 161 -23.99 -10.62 0.55
C ARG A 161 -25.40 -10.39 1.07
N ASN A 162 -26.21 -11.45 1.07
CA ASN A 162 -27.60 -11.36 1.53
C ASN A 162 -27.77 -11.47 3.05
N LYS A 163 -26.66 -11.52 3.80
CA LYS A 163 -26.60 -11.60 5.25
C LYS A 163 -25.52 -10.65 5.77
N PHE A 164 -25.67 -10.22 7.02
CA PHE A 164 -24.62 -9.50 7.72
C PHE A 164 -23.57 -10.50 8.21
N GLU A 165 -22.33 -10.28 7.78
CA GLU A 165 -21.18 -11.14 8.07
C GLU A 165 -20.00 -10.24 8.47
N SER A 166 -19.06 -10.80 9.23
CA SER A 166 -17.78 -10.16 9.49
C SER A 166 -16.77 -10.51 8.40
N ILE A 167 -15.97 -9.53 7.97
CA ILE A 167 -14.91 -9.74 6.96
C ILE A 167 -13.61 -9.17 7.51
N GLU A 168 -12.60 -10.03 7.65
CA GLU A 168 -11.26 -9.62 8.08
C GLU A 168 -10.58 -8.66 7.07
N GLY A 169 -9.79 -7.73 7.61
CA GLY A 169 -9.05 -6.73 6.85
C GLY A 169 -9.94 -5.67 6.19
N ALA A 170 -11.16 -5.49 6.71
CA ALA A 170 -12.04 -4.39 6.31
C ALA A 170 -11.62 -3.10 7.01
N LEU A 171 -11.23 -2.07 6.27
CA LEU A 171 -10.75 -0.82 6.90
C LEU A 171 -11.88 0.12 7.35
N TYR A 172 -13.05 0.01 6.71
CA TYR A 172 -14.20 0.85 7.04
C TYR A 172 -15.49 0.05 6.99
N ALA A 173 -16.39 0.33 7.93
CA ALA A 173 -17.74 -0.22 7.96
C ALA A 173 -18.76 0.91 8.10
N ILE A 174 -19.76 0.92 7.21
CA ILE A 174 -20.86 1.89 7.21
C ILE A 174 -22.17 1.15 7.43
N VAL A 175 -22.89 1.51 8.50
CA VAL A 175 -24.21 0.97 8.82
C VAL A 175 -25.28 1.91 8.28
N ALA A 176 -25.90 1.52 7.16
CA ALA A 176 -26.96 2.23 6.44
C ALA A 176 -28.26 1.38 6.38
N THR A 177 -28.52 0.61 7.44
CA THR A 177 -29.66 -0.32 7.56
C THR A 177 -31.00 0.35 7.84
N GLN A 178 -31.00 1.62 8.27
CA GLN A 178 -32.20 2.41 8.61
C GLN A 178 -33.16 1.68 9.57
N GLY A 179 -32.66 1.16 10.69
CA GLY A 179 -33.45 0.46 11.72
C GLY A 179 -33.69 -1.02 11.45
N LYS A 180 -33.42 -1.51 10.23
CA LYS A 180 -33.62 -2.93 9.88
C LYS A 180 -32.37 -3.75 10.16
N GLY A 181 -32.21 -4.13 11.43
CA GLY A 181 -31.15 -5.04 11.87
C GLY A 181 -29.86 -4.35 12.29
N ASP A 182 -29.93 -3.07 12.69
CA ASP A 182 -28.81 -2.23 13.13
C ASP A 182 -27.93 -2.92 14.17
N MET A 183 -28.51 -3.55 15.19
CA MET A 183 -27.72 -4.26 16.21
C MET A 183 -26.89 -5.40 15.62
N ARG A 184 -27.46 -6.16 14.67
CA ARG A 184 -26.75 -7.30 14.05
C ARG A 184 -25.66 -6.82 13.07
N SER A 185 -25.92 -5.75 12.32
CA SER A 185 -24.94 -5.16 11.42
C SER A 185 -23.78 -4.52 12.19
N ILE A 186 -24.06 -3.78 13.27
CA ILE A 186 -23.03 -3.21 14.15
C ILE A 186 -22.19 -4.33 14.78
N GLN A 187 -22.81 -5.39 15.29
CA GLN A 187 -22.08 -6.52 15.85
C GLN A 187 -21.15 -7.18 14.82
N SER A 188 -21.61 -7.34 13.58
CA SER A 188 -20.81 -7.90 12.48
C SER A 188 -19.65 -6.96 12.08
N ALA A 189 -19.92 -5.65 12.04
CA ALA A 189 -18.93 -4.63 11.73
C ALA A 189 -17.80 -4.59 12.77
N ILE A 190 -18.14 -4.60 14.07
CA ILE A 190 -17.14 -4.62 15.16
C ILE A 190 -16.33 -5.92 15.12
N SER A 191 -16.98 -7.06 14.81
CA SER A 191 -16.29 -8.35 14.69
C SER A 191 -15.35 -8.44 13.48
N SER A 192 -15.36 -7.45 12.57
CA SER A 192 -14.48 -7.40 11.39
C SER A 192 -13.11 -6.76 11.67
N ASP A 193 -12.91 -6.22 12.88
CA ASP A 193 -11.67 -5.61 13.38
C ASP A 193 -10.99 -4.62 12.40
N PRO A 194 -11.60 -3.44 12.17
CA PRO A 194 -11.13 -2.51 11.15
C PRO A 194 -9.84 -1.73 11.48
N GLU A 195 -9.26 -1.94 12.66
CA GLU A 195 -8.12 -1.14 13.17
C GLU A 195 -6.73 -1.81 13.03
N THR A 196 -6.60 -2.94 12.34
CA THR A 196 -5.28 -3.56 12.02
C THR A 196 -4.73 -3.20 10.65
#